data_AF-I2JJ26-F1
#
_entry.id   AF-I2JJ26-F1
#
_cell.length_a   1.000
_cell.length_b   1.000
_cell.length_c   1.000
_cell.angle_alpha   90.00
_cell.angle_beta   90.00
_cell.angle_gamma   90.00
#
_symmetry.space_group_name_H-M   'P 1'
#
loop_
_entity.id
_entity.type
_entity.pdbx_description
1 polymer ?
#
loop_
_entity_poly.entity_id
_entity_poly.type
_entity_poly.pdbx_seq_one_letter_code
_entity_poly.pdbx_strand_id
1 'polypeptide(L)'
;MPKLRIFFSERLRWEAYRDFFQIQFLRYLVVWFSLVPAAAAILKDVPKTITLNATHPPIIIALELPFSWQALWFSSVFFMAALILYLLFCPKFIKKYHSYSDYQKYEHDGRWITREAARFLRSAESPQRQKFIDRLLIKGLITRNDKIVPPADLYKPEVEKLQTMIVMESKTSQYCLRTPVLVNDKEKHSDAEAGIFWEVYALESDSGFYLRLAISILLTLSGLTFLLVLAQHIIEGARYALT
;
A
#
# COMPACT_ATOMS: atom_id res chain seq x y z
N MET A 1 -22.08 -4.88 -11.56
CA MET A 1 -20.73 -4.36 -11.21
C MET A 1 -20.34 -4.38 -9.71
N PRO A 2 -21.22 -4.47 -8.68
CA PRO A 2 -20.78 -4.36 -7.28
C PRO A 2 -20.00 -5.58 -6.76
N LYS A 3 -20.31 -6.81 -7.21
CA LYS A 3 -19.60 -8.04 -6.79
C LYS A 3 -18.12 -8.07 -7.22
N LEU A 4 -17.82 -7.56 -8.41
CA LEU A 4 -16.44 -7.52 -8.93
C LEU A 4 -15.58 -6.56 -8.10
N ARG A 5 -16.15 -5.40 -7.70
CA ARG A 5 -15.47 -4.42 -6.84
C ARG A 5 -15.13 -5.01 -5.47
N ILE A 6 -16.02 -5.81 -4.90
CA ILE A 6 -15.80 -6.45 -3.59
C ILE A 6 -14.65 -7.46 -3.65
N PHE A 7 -14.65 -8.35 -4.65
CA PHE A 7 -13.58 -9.35 -4.81
C PHE A 7 -12.20 -8.70 -5.01
N PHE A 8 -12.11 -7.67 -5.87
CA PHE A 8 -10.88 -6.91 -6.02
C PHE A 8 -10.54 -6.11 -4.77
N SER A 9 -11.51 -5.58 -4.02
CA SER A 9 -11.23 -4.80 -2.81
C SER A 9 -10.51 -5.61 -1.72
N GLU A 10 -10.82 -6.90 -1.57
CA GLU A 10 -10.20 -7.78 -0.58
C GLU A 10 -8.75 -8.14 -0.94
N ARG A 11 -8.46 -8.36 -2.22
CA ARG A 11 -7.09 -8.68 -2.69
C ARG A 11 -6.21 -7.46 -2.92
N LEU A 12 -6.80 -6.32 -3.27
CA LEU A 12 -6.07 -5.10 -3.59
C LEU A 12 -5.90 -4.19 -2.37
N ARG A 13 -5.75 -4.73 -1.15
CA ARG A 13 -5.58 -3.90 0.06
C ARG A 13 -4.20 -3.27 0.11
N TRP A 14 -4.08 -2.09 0.74
CA TRP A 14 -2.79 -1.40 0.91
C TRP A 14 -1.72 -2.26 1.59
N GLU A 15 -2.12 -3.14 2.51
CA GLU A 15 -1.25 -4.11 3.17
C GLU A 15 -0.65 -5.14 2.20
N ALA A 16 -1.43 -5.63 1.24
CA ALA A 16 -0.94 -6.60 0.25
C ALA A 16 0.15 -5.98 -0.64
N TYR A 17 0.01 -4.71 -1.02
CA TYR A 17 1.05 -4.01 -1.78
C TYR A 17 2.32 -3.80 -0.96
N ARG A 18 2.19 -3.45 0.34
CA ARG A 18 3.35 -3.33 1.23
C ARG A 18 4.17 -4.62 1.20
N ASP A 19 3.52 -5.74 1.44
CA ASP A 19 4.17 -7.04 1.54
C ASP A 19 4.79 -7.43 0.19
N PHE A 20 4.11 -7.12 -0.92
CA PHE A 20 4.62 -7.31 -2.28
C PHE A 20 5.89 -6.48 -2.55
N PHE A 21 5.92 -5.19 -2.19
CA PHE A 21 7.09 -4.33 -2.40
C PHE A 21 8.28 -4.68 -1.50
N GLN A 22 8.06 -5.42 -0.40
CA GLN A 22 9.13 -5.90 0.48
C GLN A 22 9.86 -7.13 -0.06
N ILE A 23 9.34 -7.78 -1.11
CA ILE A 23 9.96 -8.94 -1.72
C ILE A 23 11.35 -8.56 -2.28
N GLN A 24 12.39 -9.21 -1.75
CA GLN A 24 13.78 -8.86 -2.01
C GLN A 24 14.15 -8.85 -3.50
N PHE A 25 13.72 -9.85 -4.27
CA PHE A 25 14.09 -9.94 -5.68
C PHE A 25 13.45 -8.82 -6.53
N LEU A 26 12.24 -8.37 -6.18
CA LEU A 26 11.58 -7.27 -6.87
C LEU A 26 12.28 -5.94 -6.61
N ARG A 27 12.94 -5.78 -5.46
CA ARG A 27 13.75 -4.58 -5.17
C ARG A 27 14.94 -4.43 -6.12
N TYR A 28 15.43 -5.51 -6.75
CA TYR A 28 16.44 -5.38 -7.80
C TYR A 28 15.91 -4.67 -9.05
N LEU A 29 14.59 -4.69 -9.34
CA LEU A 29 14.03 -3.89 -10.43
C LEU A 29 14.22 -2.39 -10.20
N VAL A 30 14.23 -1.93 -8.94
CA VAL A 30 14.54 -0.54 -8.60
C VAL A 30 15.98 -0.19 -9.00
N VAL A 31 16.92 -1.11 -8.77
CA VAL A 31 18.33 -0.93 -9.16
C VAL A 31 18.46 -0.91 -10.68
N TRP A 32 17.78 -1.82 -11.39
CA TRP A 32 17.78 -1.87 -12.85
C TRP A 32 17.23 -0.61 -13.51
N PHE A 33 16.21 0.04 -12.92
CA PHE A 33 15.69 1.32 -13.41
C PHE A 33 16.79 2.39 -13.54
N SER A 34 17.70 2.47 -12.55
CA SER A 34 18.80 3.44 -12.53
C SER A 34 20.05 2.95 -13.26
N LEU A 35 20.33 1.64 -13.20
CA LEU A 35 21.55 1.06 -13.76
C LEU A 35 21.55 1.06 -15.29
N VAL A 36 20.42 0.74 -15.92
CA VAL A 36 20.34 0.60 -17.38
C VAL A 36 20.69 1.90 -18.11
N PRO A 37 20.12 3.08 -17.79
CA PRO A 37 20.48 4.32 -18.47
C PRO A 37 21.97 4.66 -18.33
N ALA A 38 22.55 4.41 -17.15
CA ALA A 38 23.97 4.64 -16.91
C ALA A 38 24.84 3.69 -17.74
N ALA A 39 24.52 2.39 -17.76
CA ALA A 39 25.23 1.41 -18.57
C ALA A 39 25.11 1.72 -20.07
N ALA A 40 23.92 2.09 -20.55
CA ALA A 40 23.68 2.46 -21.95
C ALA A 40 24.46 3.72 -22.35
N ALA A 41 24.60 4.69 -21.46
CA ALA A 41 25.41 5.89 -21.70
C ALA A 41 26.89 5.57 -21.82
N ILE A 42 27.42 4.68 -20.96
CA ILE A 42 28.83 4.26 -20.98
C ILE A 42 29.15 3.40 -22.22
N LEU A 43 28.22 2.51 -22.60
CA LEU A 43 28.41 1.56 -23.70
C LEU A 43 28.06 2.12 -25.09
N LYS A 44 27.60 3.38 -25.18
CA LYS A 44 27.14 3.99 -26.43
C LYS A 44 28.20 3.97 -27.55
N ASP A 45 29.47 4.11 -27.18
CA ASP A 45 30.59 4.22 -28.11
C ASP A 45 31.33 2.88 -28.30
N VAL A 46 30.86 1.80 -27.66
CA VAL A 46 31.48 0.47 -27.78
C VAL A 46 30.98 -0.19 -29.08
N PRO A 47 31.89 -0.68 -29.95
CA PRO A 47 31.49 -1.38 -31.17
C PRO A 47 30.76 -2.68 -30.81
N LYS A 48 29.65 -2.93 -31.52
CA LYS A 48 28.78 -4.10 -31.30
C LYS A 48 29.44 -5.43 -31.66
N THR A 49 30.46 -5.38 -32.52
CA THR A 49 31.23 -6.55 -32.95
C THR A 49 32.71 -6.27 -32.78
N ILE A 50 33.42 -7.20 -32.14
CA ILE A 50 34.88 -7.18 -32.07
C ILE A 50 35.37 -8.30 -32.99
N THR A 51 36.12 -7.94 -34.02
CA THR A 51 36.76 -8.90 -34.93
C THR A 51 38.19 -9.16 -34.46
N LEU A 52 38.43 -10.35 -33.92
CA LEU A 52 39.78 -10.80 -33.56
C LEU A 52 40.48 -11.33 -34.82
N ASN A 53 41.30 -10.49 -35.42
CA ASN A 53 42.06 -10.82 -36.64
C ASN A 53 43.30 -11.71 -36.36
N ALA A 54 43.48 -12.20 -35.13
CA ALA A 54 44.65 -12.98 -34.72
C ALA A 54 44.55 -14.49 -35.04
N THR A 55 43.38 -14.98 -35.48
CA THR A 55 43.13 -16.37 -35.85
C THR A 55 42.57 -16.45 -37.27
N HIS A 56 42.95 -17.50 -38.01
CA HIS A 56 42.29 -17.89 -39.27
C HIS A 56 41.44 -19.14 -38.99
N PRO A 57 40.09 -19.07 -39.05
CA PRO A 57 39.24 -17.93 -39.42
C PRO A 57 39.10 -16.84 -38.32
N PRO A 58 38.76 -15.59 -38.71
CA PRO A 58 38.57 -14.49 -37.76
C PRO A 58 37.38 -14.78 -36.85
N ILE A 59 37.59 -14.66 -35.54
CA ILE A 59 36.53 -14.85 -34.55
C ILE A 59 35.77 -13.53 -34.44
N ILE A 60 34.48 -13.55 -34.77
CA ILE A 60 33.57 -12.41 -34.61
C ILE A 60 32.85 -12.61 -33.28
N ILE A 61 33.16 -11.75 -32.30
CA ILE A 61 32.44 -11.72 -31.03
C ILE A 61 31.36 -10.64 -31.15
N ALA A 62 30.09 -11.06 -31.18
CA ALA A 62 28.95 -10.15 -31.08
C ALA A 62 28.73 -9.80 -29.60
N LEU A 63 28.87 -8.53 -29.23
CA LEU A 63 28.52 -8.00 -27.90
C LEU A 63 27.02 -7.70 -27.82
N GLU A 64 26.20 -8.65 -28.25
CA GLU A 64 24.74 -8.54 -28.11
C GLU A 64 24.29 -9.34 -26.89
N LEU A 65 23.48 -8.71 -26.05
CA LEU A 65 22.88 -9.39 -24.91
C LEU A 65 21.85 -10.43 -25.41
N PRO A 66 21.78 -11.62 -24.79
CA PRO A 66 20.84 -12.67 -25.18
C PRO A 66 19.38 -12.35 -24.81
N PHE A 67 19.11 -11.16 -24.28
CA PHE A 67 17.77 -10.74 -23.89
C PHE A 67 17.57 -9.25 -24.16
N SER A 68 16.30 -8.86 -24.30
CA SER A 68 15.90 -7.48 -24.53
C SER A 68 16.04 -6.66 -23.24
N TRP A 69 17.20 -6.05 -23.02
CA TRP A 69 17.45 -5.19 -21.85
C TRP A 69 16.46 -4.02 -21.76
N GLN A 70 15.91 -3.56 -22.89
CA GLN A 70 14.87 -2.54 -22.92
C GLN A 70 13.57 -3.02 -22.26
N ALA A 71 13.18 -4.28 -22.46
CA ALA A 71 11.99 -4.86 -21.83
C ALA A 71 12.17 -4.99 -20.31
N LEU A 72 13.38 -5.35 -19.87
CA LEU A 72 13.74 -5.37 -18.45
C LEU A 72 13.71 -3.97 -17.83
N TRP A 73 14.15 -2.96 -18.58
CA TRP A 73 14.07 -1.57 -18.16
C TRP A 73 12.61 -1.09 -18.06
N PHE A 74 11.75 -1.38 -19.05
CA PHE A 74 10.33 -1.07 -18.96
C PHE A 74 9.64 -1.76 -17.78
N SER A 75 9.98 -3.03 -17.50
CA SER A 75 9.52 -3.72 -16.30
C SER A 75 9.87 -2.95 -15.02
N SER A 76 11.11 -2.46 -14.97
CA SER A 76 11.64 -1.66 -13.87
C SER A 76 10.96 -0.29 -13.75
N VAL A 77 10.66 0.38 -14.86
CA VAL A 77 9.92 1.65 -14.92
C VAL A 77 8.51 1.47 -14.35
N PHE A 78 7.77 0.44 -14.79
CA PHE A 78 6.42 0.18 -14.29
C PHE A 78 6.42 -0.17 -12.80
N PHE A 79 7.38 -0.99 -12.36
CA PHE A 79 7.56 -1.31 -10.94
C PHE A 79 7.84 -0.04 -10.11
N MET A 80 8.77 0.80 -10.57
CA MET A 80 9.12 2.06 -9.90
C MET A 80 7.93 3.01 -9.84
N ALA A 81 7.17 3.16 -10.92
CA ALA A 81 5.96 3.98 -10.94
C ALA A 81 4.93 3.46 -9.93
N ALA A 82 4.71 2.15 -9.87
CA ALA A 82 3.82 1.52 -8.89
C ALA A 82 4.28 1.78 -7.45
N LEU A 83 5.58 1.65 -7.19
CA LEU A 83 6.19 1.90 -5.88
C LEU A 83 6.04 3.37 -5.46
N ILE A 84 6.28 4.32 -6.37
CA ILE A 84 6.11 5.76 -6.09
C ILE A 84 4.65 6.06 -5.75
N LEU A 85 3.69 5.54 -6.52
CA LEU A 85 2.27 5.71 -6.21
C LEU A 85 1.94 5.14 -4.82
N TYR A 86 2.45 3.96 -4.48
CA TYR A 86 2.27 3.41 -3.14
C TYR A 86 2.87 4.31 -2.04
N LEU A 87 4.10 4.80 -2.22
CA LEU A 87 4.78 5.65 -1.24
C LEU A 87 4.09 7.01 -1.03
N LEU A 88 3.48 7.57 -2.07
CA LEU A 88 2.78 8.85 -1.98
C LEU A 88 1.36 8.70 -1.42
N PHE A 89 0.63 7.66 -1.82
CA PHE A 89 -0.82 7.59 -1.55
C PHE A 89 -1.23 6.61 -0.46
N CYS A 90 -0.42 5.60 -0.11
CA CYS A 90 -0.79 4.68 0.96
C CYS A 90 -0.90 5.44 2.30
N PRO A 91 -2.03 5.29 3.04
CA PRO A 91 -2.28 6.04 4.25
C PRO A 91 -1.18 5.85 5.31
N LYS A 92 -0.86 6.92 6.04
CA LYS A 92 0.20 6.91 7.06
C LYS A 92 -0.07 5.90 8.17
N PHE A 93 -1.33 5.67 8.51
CA PHE A 93 -1.72 4.70 9.54
C PHE A 93 -1.33 3.27 9.14
N ILE A 94 -1.67 2.86 7.91
CA ILE A 94 -1.35 1.53 7.37
C ILE A 94 0.16 1.34 7.19
N LYS A 95 0.88 2.39 6.81
CA LYS A 95 2.35 2.35 6.73
C LYS A 95 3.01 2.21 8.09
N LYS A 96 2.43 2.81 9.14
CA LYS A 96 3.04 2.88 10.47
C LYS A 96 2.73 1.65 11.33
N TYR A 97 1.51 1.13 11.27
CA TYR A 97 1.08 0.00 12.10
C TYR A 97 0.66 -1.16 11.21
N HIS A 98 1.34 -2.31 11.33
CA HIS A 98 0.96 -3.51 10.60
C HIS A 98 -0.05 -4.36 11.38
N SER A 99 -0.02 -4.23 12.70
CA SER A 99 -0.84 -4.97 13.62
C SER A 99 -1.15 -4.13 14.85
N TYR A 100 -2.13 -4.55 15.64
CA TYR A 100 -2.42 -3.90 16.92
C TYR A 100 -1.25 -4.01 17.90
N SER A 101 -0.49 -5.11 17.88
CA SER A 101 0.68 -5.24 18.74
C SER A 101 1.79 -4.24 18.37
N ASP A 102 1.95 -3.92 17.09
CA ASP A 102 2.85 -2.83 16.68
C ASP A 102 2.37 -1.47 17.17
N TYR A 103 1.06 -1.23 17.15
CA TYR A 103 0.47 -0.02 17.74
C TYR A 103 0.77 0.10 19.24
N GLN A 104 0.62 -0.99 20.00
CA GLN A 104 0.90 -1.02 21.44
C GLN A 104 2.37 -0.72 21.78
N LYS A 105 3.33 -1.14 20.93
CA LYS A 105 4.77 -0.85 21.13
C LYS A 105 5.12 0.64 21.15
N TYR A 106 4.28 1.50 20.56
CA TYR A 106 4.50 2.95 20.59
C TYR A 106 4.01 3.60 21.89
N GLU A 107 3.38 2.85 22.80
CA GLU A 107 2.88 3.32 24.10
C GLU A 107 2.06 4.61 23.97
N HIS A 108 1.21 4.68 22.95
CA HIS A 108 0.33 5.81 22.73
C HIS A 108 -0.69 5.93 23.87
N ASP A 109 -0.96 7.17 24.29
CA ASP A 109 -2.09 7.46 25.17
C ASP A 109 -3.40 7.00 24.50
N GLY A 110 -4.32 6.41 25.27
CA GLY A 110 -5.59 5.87 24.74
C GLY A 110 -6.45 6.90 23.99
N ARG A 111 -6.22 8.21 24.20
CA ARG A 111 -6.85 9.31 23.44
C ARG A 111 -6.38 9.38 21.99
N TRP A 112 -5.20 8.85 21.69
CA TRP A 112 -4.57 8.94 20.38
C TRP A 112 -5.42 8.26 19.30
N ILE A 113 -5.99 7.09 19.57
CA ILE A 113 -6.81 6.37 18.58
C ILE A 113 -8.07 7.15 18.21
N THR A 114 -8.66 7.90 19.15
CA THR A 114 -9.80 8.78 18.86
C THR A 114 -9.40 9.94 17.94
N ARG A 115 -8.18 10.47 18.07
CA ARG A 115 -7.68 11.50 17.15
C ARG A 115 -7.47 10.96 15.74
N GLU A 116 -7.01 9.72 15.61
CA GLU A 116 -6.89 9.06 14.31
C GLU A 116 -8.27 8.78 13.70
N ALA A 117 -9.21 8.25 14.48
CA ALA A 117 -10.59 8.09 14.05
C ALA A 117 -11.19 9.42 13.59
N ALA A 118 -10.96 10.52 14.31
CA ALA A 118 -11.38 11.86 13.92
C ALA A 118 -10.74 12.34 12.61
N ARG A 119 -9.45 12.03 12.40
CA ARG A 119 -8.76 12.35 11.14
C ARG A 119 -9.38 11.59 9.97
N PHE A 120 -9.58 10.29 10.14
CA PHE A 120 -10.25 9.45 9.15
C PHE A 120 -11.63 10.01 8.82
N LEU A 121 -12.49 10.22 9.83
CA LEU A 121 -13.86 10.72 9.66
C LEU A 121 -13.94 12.07 8.92
N ARG A 122 -13.01 12.99 9.17
CA ARG A 122 -12.96 14.27 8.45
C ARG A 122 -12.61 14.11 6.98
N SER A 123 -11.72 13.18 6.66
CA SER A 123 -11.26 12.91 5.28
C SER A 123 -12.15 11.95 4.49
N ALA A 124 -12.91 11.08 5.17
CA ALA A 124 -13.67 10.01 4.54
C ALA A 124 -14.90 10.53 3.79
N GLU A 125 -15.34 9.82 2.77
CA GLU A 125 -16.61 10.08 2.08
C GLU A 125 -17.81 9.66 2.93
N SER A 126 -19.00 10.22 2.67
CA SER A 126 -20.22 9.93 3.46
C SER A 126 -20.57 8.43 3.56
N PRO A 127 -20.43 7.58 2.54
CA PRO A 127 -20.73 6.15 2.67
C PRO A 127 -19.73 5.42 3.57
N GLN A 128 -18.46 5.83 3.55
CA GLN A 128 -17.41 5.26 4.41
C GLN A 128 -17.59 5.67 5.86
N ARG A 129 -17.96 6.95 6.11
CA ARG A 129 -18.31 7.43 7.45
C ARG A 129 -19.47 6.65 8.03
N GLN A 130 -20.53 6.46 7.27
CA GLN A 130 -21.70 5.71 7.73
C GLN A 130 -21.33 4.26 8.06
N LYS A 131 -20.56 3.59 7.19
CA LYS A 131 -20.08 2.23 7.42
C LYS A 131 -19.23 2.11 8.69
N PHE A 132 -18.39 3.11 8.99
CA PHE A 132 -17.62 3.15 10.23
C PHE A 132 -18.53 3.25 11.45
N ILE A 133 -19.46 4.21 11.44
CA ILE A 133 -20.39 4.46 12.54
C ILE A 133 -21.25 3.22 12.80
N ASP A 134 -21.80 2.61 11.75
CA ASP A 134 -22.61 1.39 11.85
C ASP A 134 -21.83 0.23 12.50
N ARG A 135 -20.56 0.06 12.14
CA ARG A 135 -19.71 -0.99 12.72
C ARG A 135 -19.35 -0.71 14.17
N LEU A 136 -19.07 0.53 14.51
CA LEU A 136 -18.84 0.93 15.90
C LEU A 136 -20.10 0.73 16.76
N LEU A 137 -21.28 0.99 16.21
CA LEU A 137 -22.57 0.73 16.88
C LEU A 137 -22.80 -0.74 17.13
N ILE A 138 -22.62 -1.58 16.11
CA ILE A 138 -22.77 -3.04 16.23
C ILE A 138 -21.83 -3.61 17.29
N LYS A 139 -20.61 -3.06 17.39
CA LYS A 139 -19.61 -3.45 18.38
C LYS A 139 -19.83 -2.83 19.77
N GLY A 140 -20.83 -1.98 19.93
CA GLY A 140 -21.09 -1.28 21.20
C GLY A 140 -19.98 -0.30 21.62
N LEU A 141 -19.16 0.16 20.67
CA LEU A 141 -18.01 1.05 20.95
C LEU A 141 -18.41 2.53 21.03
N ILE A 142 -19.64 2.87 20.63
CA ILE A 142 -20.15 4.23 20.66
C ILE A 142 -21.51 4.29 21.35
N THR A 143 -21.77 5.40 22.02
CA THR A 143 -23.04 5.66 22.71
C THR A 143 -23.83 6.75 22.01
N ARG A 144 -25.16 6.70 22.09
CA ARG A 144 -25.99 7.81 21.62
C ARG A 144 -25.63 9.09 22.37
N ASN A 145 -25.55 10.20 21.64
CA ASN A 145 -25.31 11.51 22.24
C ASN A 145 -26.65 12.19 22.53
N ASP A 146 -26.92 12.47 23.80
CA ASP A 146 -28.17 13.11 24.22
C ASP A 146 -28.19 14.61 23.89
N LYS A 147 -27.02 15.22 23.74
CA LYS A 147 -26.86 16.64 23.40
C LYS A 147 -26.61 16.77 21.90
N ILE A 148 -27.51 17.45 21.19
CA ILE A 148 -27.31 17.74 19.77
C ILE A 148 -26.23 18.81 19.64
N VAL A 149 -25.12 18.44 19.01
CA VAL A 149 -23.97 19.31 18.74
C VAL A 149 -24.13 19.93 17.35
N PRO A 150 -23.76 21.22 17.15
CA PRO A 150 -23.81 21.86 15.84
C PRO A 150 -22.96 21.13 14.79
N PRO A 151 -23.34 21.20 13.49
CA PRO A 151 -22.58 20.57 12.41
C PRO A 151 -21.09 20.97 12.35
N ALA A 152 -20.78 22.21 12.77
CA ALA A 152 -19.43 22.74 12.79
C ALA A 152 -18.48 21.98 13.73
N ASP A 153 -19.01 21.30 14.75
CA ASP A 153 -18.22 20.60 15.78
C ASP A 153 -18.27 19.08 15.64
N LEU A 154 -19.01 18.57 14.63
CA LEU A 154 -18.95 17.16 14.27
C LEU A 154 -17.52 16.77 13.83
N TYR A 155 -17.12 15.55 14.21
CA TYR A 155 -15.83 14.96 13.88
C TYR A 155 -14.60 15.71 14.43
N LYS A 156 -14.80 16.70 15.31
CA LYS A 156 -13.72 17.33 16.06
C LYS A 156 -13.49 16.57 17.38
N PRO A 157 -12.24 16.26 17.72
CA PRO A 157 -11.92 15.68 19.01
C PRO A 157 -11.97 16.76 20.09
N GLU A 158 -12.83 16.57 21.09
CA GLU A 158 -12.91 17.36 22.31
C GLU A 158 -12.18 16.62 23.44
N VAL A 159 -11.22 17.28 24.07
CA VAL A 159 -10.41 16.68 25.13
C VAL A 159 -11.06 17.01 26.48
N GLU A 160 -11.60 15.99 27.14
CA GLU A 160 -12.05 16.08 28.52
C GLU A 160 -10.90 15.74 29.49
N LYS A 161 -11.15 15.87 30.80
CA LYS A 161 -10.16 15.57 31.84
C LYS A 161 -9.55 14.17 31.70
N LEU A 162 -10.38 13.15 31.49
CA LEU A 162 -9.95 11.74 31.48
C LEU A 162 -10.12 11.03 30.13
N GLN A 163 -10.79 11.65 29.16
CA GLN A 163 -11.10 11.02 27.88
C GLN A 163 -11.07 12.05 26.74
N THR A 164 -11.00 11.57 25.51
CA THR A 164 -11.26 12.36 24.31
C THR A 164 -12.54 11.87 23.67
N MET A 165 -13.41 12.81 23.37
CA MET A 165 -14.71 12.58 22.76
C MET A 165 -14.68 13.00 21.29
N ILE A 166 -15.30 12.23 20.42
CA ILE A 166 -15.72 12.72 19.09
C ILE A 166 -17.21 12.47 18.92
N VAL A 167 -17.91 13.50 18.42
CA VAL A 167 -19.32 13.40 18.06
C VAL A 167 -19.43 13.19 16.55
N MET A 168 -20.24 12.21 16.17
CA MET A 168 -20.46 11.76 14.81
C MET A 168 -21.95 11.76 14.52
N GLU A 169 -22.32 12.01 13.27
CA GLU A 169 -23.71 11.99 12.84
C GLU A 169 -23.96 10.82 11.90
N SER A 170 -25.06 10.11 12.14
CA SER A 170 -25.55 9.06 11.25
C SER A 170 -27.07 9.20 11.09
N LYS A 171 -27.50 9.48 9.86
CA LYS A 171 -28.90 9.65 9.39
C LYS A 171 -29.69 10.72 10.14
N THR A 172 -30.03 10.47 11.41
CA THR A 172 -30.89 11.32 12.26
C THR A 172 -30.44 11.36 13.72
N SER A 173 -29.37 10.63 14.07
CA SER A 173 -28.87 10.56 15.45
C SER A 173 -27.40 10.87 15.50
N GLN A 174 -27.01 11.52 16.59
CA GLN A 174 -25.61 11.75 16.92
C GLN A 174 -25.11 10.67 17.87
N TYR A 175 -23.89 10.23 17.62
CA TYR A 175 -23.20 9.22 18.39
C TYR A 175 -21.87 9.77 18.86
N CYS A 176 -21.42 9.21 19.97
CA CYS A 176 -20.27 9.68 20.71
C CYS A 176 -19.30 8.52 20.88
N LEU A 177 -18.09 8.67 20.36
CA LEU A 177 -16.96 7.79 20.67
C LEU A 177 -16.13 8.47 21.76
N ARG A 178 -15.84 7.72 22.83
CA ARG A 178 -15.05 8.19 23.96
C ARG A 178 -13.90 7.22 24.21
N THR A 179 -12.66 7.72 24.20
CA THR A 179 -11.50 6.92 24.64
C THR A 179 -10.58 7.69 25.57
N PRO A 180 -9.97 7.03 26.57
CA PRO A 180 -10.24 5.65 27.00
C PRO A 180 -11.66 5.52 27.61
N VAL A 181 -12.25 4.32 27.54
CA VAL A 181 -13.60 4.04 28.07
C VAL A 181 -13.57 4.03 29.59
N LEU A 182 -14.10 5.02 30.30
CA LEU A 182 -14.02 5.15 31.77
C LEU A 182 -14.71 4.01 32.57
N VAL A 183 -14.15 2.81 32.52
CA VAL A 183 -14.60 1.63 33.25
C VAL A 183 -13.41 1.15 34.09
N ASN A 184 -13.61 0.74 35.33
CA ASN A 184 -12.54 0.27 36.22
C ASN A 184 -11.85 -1.05 35.76
N ASP A 185 -12.03 -1.45 34.51
CA ASP A 185 -11.65 -2.73 33.94
C ASP A 185 -10.66 -2.53 32.79
N LYS A 186 -9.37 -2.78 33.06
CA LYS A 186 -8.27 -2.62 32.10
C LYS A 186 -8.40 -3.53 30.88
N GLU A 187 -9.03 -4.69 31.00
CA GLU A 187 -9.23 -5.60 29.87
C GLU A 187 -10.23 -5.00 28.88
N LYS A 188 -11.37 -4.50 29.38
CA LYS A 188 -12.37 -3.80 28.56
C LYS A 188 -11.83 -2.55 27.87
N HIS A 189 -10.90 -1.84 28.51
CA HIS A 189 -10.20 -0.73 27.90
C HIS A 189 -9.37 -1.17 26.67
N SER A 190 -8.54 -2.19 26.84
CA SER A 190 -7.69 -2.70 25.76
C SER A 190 -8.51 -3.25 24.60
N ASP A 191 -9.61 -3.94 24.88
CA ASP A 191 -10.50 -4.50 23.86
C ASP A 191 -11.22 -3.41 23.06
N ALA A 192 -11.64 -2.33 23.72
CA ALA A 192 -12.25 -1.19 23.05
C ALA A 192 -11.24 -0.47 22.13
N GLU A 193 -10.02 -0.25 22.60
CA GLU A 193 -8.95 0.34 21.78
C GLU A 193 -8.59 -0.53 20.57
N ALA A 194 -8.45 -1.84 20.77
CA ALA A 194 -8.23 -2.79 19.69
C ALA A 194 -9.39 -2.78 18.68
N GLY A 195 -10.63 -2.73 19.17
CA GLY A 195 -11.83 -2.65 18.34
C GLY A 195 -11.85 -1.43 17.43
N ILE A 196 -11.54 -0.25 17.98
CA ILE A 196 -11.45 1.00 17.22
C ILE A 196 -10.27 0.95 16.24
N PHE A 197 -9.11 0.46 16.69
CA PHE A 197 -7.93 0.28 15.85
C PHE A 197 -8.26 -0.51 14.59
N TRP A 198 -8.88 -1.69 14.74
CA TRP A 198 -9.20 -2.54 13.60
C TRP A 198 -10.23 -1.92 12.67
N GLU A 199 -11.16 -1.10 13.16
CA GLU A 199 -12.11 -0.39 12.29
C GLU A 199 -11.47 0.74 11.50
N VAL A 200 -10.62 1.54 12.14
CA VAL A 200 -9.83 2.57 11.44
C VAL A 200 -8.91 1.90 10.40
N TYR A 201 -8.21 0.84 10.81
CA TYR A 201 -7.32 0.07 9.96
C TYR A 201 -8.05 -0.52 8.75
N ALA A 202 -9.20 -1.17 8.95
CA ALA A 202 -9.96 -1.80 7.88
C ALA A 202 -10.43 -0.80 6.83
N LEU A 203 -10.86 0.39 7.24
CA LEU A 203 -11.36 1.41 6.33
C LEU A 203 -10.24 2.15 5.60
N GLU A 204 -9.17 2.53 6.31
CA GLU A 204 -8.00 3.12 5.64
C GLU A 204 -7.35 2.13 4.68
N SER A 205 -7.33 0.85 5.01
CA SER A 205 -6.84 -0.21 4.13
C SER A 205 -7.66 -0.37 2.84
N ASP A 206 -8.95 0.02 2.84
CA ASP A 206 -9.84 -0.05 1.67
C ASP A 206 -9.96 1.30 0.94
N SER A 207 -9.25 2.33 1.39
CA SER A 207 -9.26 3.65 0.75
C SER A 207 -8.62 3.63 -0.64
N GLY A 208 -8.95 4.63 -1.49
CA GLY A 208 -8.22 4.88 -2.75
C GLY A 208 -8.32 3.78 -3.81
N PHE A 209 -9.52 3.23 -4.07
CA PHE A 209 -9.73 2.12 -5.01
C PHE A 209 -9.05 2.33 -6.39
N TYR A 210 -9.22 3.49 -7.00
CA TYR A 210 -8.63 3.77 -8.32
C TYR A 210 -7.10 3.78 -8.31
N LEU A 211 -6.49 4.28 -7.24
CA LEU A 211 -5.03 4.28 -7.07
C LEU A 211 -4.51 2.85 -6.88
N ARG A 212 -5.20 2.04 -6.07
CA ARG A 212 -4.90 0.62 -5.89
C ARG A 212 -5.00 -0.13 -7.23
N LEU A 213 -6.06 0.13 -8.00
CA LEU A 213 -6.21 -0.44 -9.34
C LEU A 213 -5.08 -0.02 -10.28
N ALA A 214 -4.69 1.26 -10.29
CA ALA A 214 -3.58 1.76 -11.10
C ALA A 214 -2.25 1.08 -10.73
N ILE A 215 -1.95 0.96 -9.43
CA ILE A 215 -0.79 0.21 -8.92
C ILE A 215 -0.85 -1.24 -9.41
N SER A 216 -2.01 -1.89 -9.30
CA SER A 216 -2.20 -3.27 -9.76
C SER A 216 -1.91 -3.44 -11.25
N ILE A 217 -2.38 -2.51 -12.09
CA ILE A 217 -2.16 -2.56 -13.54
C ILE A 217 -0.66 -2.42 -13.84
N LEU A 218 0.01 -1.45 -13.20
CA LEU A 218 1.45 -1.25 -13.36
C LEU A 218 2.26 -2.48 -12.93
N LEU A 219 1.89 -3.10 -11.81
CA LEU A 219 2.54 -4.33 -11.33
C LEU A 219 2.32 -5.50 -12.30
N THR A 220 1.12 -5.64 -12.88
CA THR A 220 0.86 -6.65 -13.91
C THR A 220 1.70 -6.41 -15.16
N LEU A 221 1.79 -5.16 -15.65
CA LEU A 221 2.64 -4.81 -16.79
C LEU A 221 4.12 -5.07 -16.52
N SER A 222 4.59 -4.73 -15.31
CA SER A 222 5.94 -5.03 -14.85
C SER A 222 6.20 -6.54 -14.85
N GLY A 223 5.27 -7.34 -14.31
CA GLY A 223 5.39 -8.79 -14.27
C GLY A 223 5.41 -9.42 -15.66
N LEU A 224 4.52 -8.99 -16.57
CA LEU A 224 4.46 -9.51 -17.94
C LEU A 224 5.77 -9.22 -18.70
N THR A 225 6.28 -7.99 -18.62
CA THR A 225 7.54 -7.62 -19.27
C THR A 225 8.74 -8.35 -18.68
N PHE A 226 8.76 -8.56 -17.36
CA PHE A 226 9.79 -9.37 -16.71
C PHE A 226 9.75 -10.84 -17.14
N LEU A 227 8.56 -11.44 -17.20
CA LEU A 227 8.39 -12.83 -17.64
C LEU A 227 8.80 -13.04 -19.10
N LEU A 228 8.56 -12.07 -19.97
CA LEU A 228 9.04 -12.11 -21.35
C LEU A 228 10.58 -12.15 -21.41
N VAL A 229 11.27 -11.31 -20.62
CA VAL A 229 12.74 -11.32 -20.54
C VAL A 229 13.25 -12.65 -19.99
N LEU A 230 12.59 -13.20 -18.97
CA LEU A 230 12.95 -14.49 -18.41
C LEU A 230 12.80 -15.61 -19.45
N ALA A 231 11.71 -15.61 -20.22
CA ALA A 231 11.49 -16.58 -21.29
C ALA A 231 12.55 -16.47 -22.39
N GLN A 232 12.91 -15.26 -22.82
CA GLN A 232 14.02 -15.04 -23.76
C GLN A 232 15.33 -15.64 -23.22
N HIS A 233 15.64 -15.36 -21.96
CA HIS A 233 16.87 -15.88 -21.33
C HIS A 233 16.89 -17.41 -21.25
N ILE A 234 15.76 -18.05 -20.96
CA ILE A 234 15.65 -19.52 -20.94
C ILE A 234 15.82 -20.10 -22.35
N ILE A 235 15.19 -19.48 -23.36
CA ILE A 235 15.27 -19.95 -24.76
C ILE A 235 16.70 -19.86 -25.29
N GLU A 236 17.38 -18.73 -25.09
CA GLU A 236 18.77 -18.58 -25.56
C GLU A 236 19.74 -19.46 -24.76
N GLY A 237 19.52 -19.64 -23.46
CA GLY A 237 20.29 -20.59 -22.66
C GLY A 237 20.12 -22.04 -23.13
N ALA A 238 18.89 -22.44 -23.48
CA ALA A 238 18.62 -23.76 -24.04
C ALA A 238 19.25 -23.95 -25.42
N ARG A 239 19.23 -22.92 -26.28
CA ARG A 239 19.92 -22.95 -27.58
C ARG A 239 21.42 -23.16 -27.42
N TYR A 240 22.05 -22.43 -26.51
CA TYR A 240 23.48 -22.56 -26.22
C TYR A 240 23.84 -23.95 -25.70
N ALA A 241 22.99 -24.59 -24.89
CA ALA A 241 23.23 -25.94 -24.38
C ALA A 241 23.06 -27.05 -25.43
N LEU A 242 22.36 -26.77 -26.54
CA LEU A 242 22.07 -27.71 -27.62
C LEU A 242 23.05 -27.58 -28.81
N THR A 243 23.85 -26.51 -28.85
CA THR A 243 24.93 -26.28 -29.82
C THR A 243 26.28 -26.70 -29.27
#